data_AF-A0A2P8KCZ9-F1
#
_entry.id   AF-A0A2P8KCZ9-F1
#
_cell.length_a   1.000
_cell.length_b   1.000
_cell.length_c   1.000
_cell.angle_alpha   90.00
_cell.angle_beta   90.00
_cell.angle_gamma   90.00
#
_symmetry.space_group_name_H-M   'P 1'
#
loop_
_entity.id
_entity.type
_entity.pdbx_description
1 polymer ?
#
loop_
_entity_poly.entity_id
_entity_poly.type
_entity_poly.pdbx_seq_one_letter_code
_entity_poly.pdbx_strand_id
1 'polypeptide(L)'
;MDSDFHLRKVQTLSPKAAKIALRILDADPNIPTEWILALRPTLVERSSESPSFGTTDWMTIAAIESPAIRRFTGPFESREQRHARLWVSSLRQESRRIARSPMIGSAFGALE
;
A
#
# COMPACT_ATOMS: atom_id res chain seq x y z
N MET A 1 7.59 17.60 -1.12
CA MET A 1 7.81 17.17 -2.52
C MET A 1 7.94 15.65 -2.45
N ASP A 2 6.82 14.99 -2.20
CA ASP A 2 6.75 13.57 -1.80
C ASP A 2 5.89 12.74 -2.78
N SER A 3 5.05 13.40 -3.57
CA SER A 3 4.17 12.81 -4.58
C SER A 3 4.94 12.02 -5.65
N ASP A 4 6.10 12.51 -6.09
CA ASP A 4 6.99 11.83 -7.05
C ASP A 4 7.57 10.51 -6.52
N PHE A 5 7.89 10.48 -5.23
CA PHE A 5 8.42 9.27 -4.57
C PHE A 5 7.35 8.18 -4.50
N HIS A 6 6.12 8.56 -4.17
CA HIS A 6 4.97 7.68 -4.13
C HIS A 6 4.61 7.15 -5.53
N LEU A 7 4.62 8.01 -6.56
CA LEU A 7 4.37 7.64 -7.96
C LEU A 7 5.39 6.64 -8.52
N ARG A 8 6.70 6.90 -8.34
CA ARG A 8 7.76 5.99 -8.79
C ARG A 8 7.67 4.62 -8.12
N LYS A 9 7.27 4.59 -6.84
CA LYS A 9 7.05 3.34 -6.11
C LYS A 9 5.84 2.55 -6.62
N VAL A 10 4.82 3.17 -7.20
CA VAL A 10 3.70 2.43 -7.82
C VAL A 10 4.15 1.76 -9.11
N GLN A 11 5.00 2.41 -9.91
CA GLN A 11 5.52 1.86 -11.17
C GLN A 11 6.34 0.58 -10.98
N THR A 12 6.96 0.38 -9.81
CA THR A 12 7.69 -0.87 -9.50
C THR A 12 6.76 -2.06 -9.29
N LEU A 13 5.47 -1.85 -9.01
CA LEU A 13 4.50 -2.93 -8.85
C LEU A 13 4.14 -3.54 -10.21
N SER A 14 3.99 -4.87 -10.24
CA SER A 14 3.27 -5.50 -11.35
C SER A 14 1.80 -5.06 -11.31
N PRO A 15 1.08 -5.05 -12.45
CA PRO A 15 -0.32 -4.67 -12.48
C PRO A 15 -1.19 -5.42 -11.46
N LYS A 16 -0.94 -6.72 -11.31
CA LYS A 16 -1.63 -7.58 -10.34
C LYS A 16 -1.27 -7.24 -8.89
N ALA A 17 0.00 -6.93 -8.61
CA ALA A 17 0.42 -6.46 -7.29
C ALA A 17 -0.17 -5.09 -6.95
N ALA A 18 -0.31 -4.19 -7.92
CA ALA A 18 -0.99 -2.89 -7.73
C ALA A 18 -2.47 -3.07 -7.36
N LYS A 19 -3.16 -4.00 -8.03
CA LYS A 19 -4.55 -4.35 -7.71
C LYS A 19 -4.71 -4.93 -6.30
N ILE A 20 -3.79 -5.79 -5.88
CA ILE A 20 -3.75 -6.34 -4.51
C ILE A 20 -3.42 -5.24 -3.49
N ALA A 21 -2.43 -4.39 -3.78
CA ALA A 21 -2.03 -3.28 -2.90
C ALA A 21 -3.18 -2.31 -2.68
N LEU A 22 -3.98 -2.00 -3.70
CA LEU A 22 -5.17 -1.15 -3.58
C LEU A 22 -6.16 -1.71 -2.55
N ARG A 23 -6.40 -3.03 -2.57
CA ARG A 23 -7.28 -3.70 -1.59
C ARG A 23 -6.70 -3.67 -0.18
N ILE A 24 -5.40 -3.91 -0.04
CA ILE A 24 -4.74 -3.84 1.27
C ILE A 24 -4.83 -2.41 1.82
N LEU A 25 -4.61 -1.38 0.99
CA LEU A 25 -4.70 0.02 1.40
C LEU A 25 -6.12 0.40 1.84
N ASP A 26 -7.13 0.03 1.07
CA ASP A 26 -8.54 0.33 1.39
C ASP A 26 -9.00 -0.32 2.70
N ALA A 27 -8.40 -1.45 3.09
CA ALA A 27 -8.71 -2.16 4.33
C ALA A 27 -7.83 -1.77 5.53
N ASP A 28 -6.81 -0.91 5.35
CA ASP A 28 -5.79 -0.65 6.36
C ASP A 28 -6.00 0.67 7.11
N PRO A 29 -6.41 0.65 8.39
CA PRO A 29 -6.63 1.86 9.18
C PRO A 29 -5.33 2.56 9.60
N ASN A 30 -4.16 1.94 9.39
CA ASN A 30 -2.88 2.50 9.84
C ASN A 30 -2.23 3.43 8.82
N ILE A 31 -2.84 3.61 7.65
CA ILE A 31 -2.31 4.47 6.59
C ILE A 31 -3.18 5.74 6.52
N PRO A 32 -2.58 6.94 6.50
CA PRO A 32 -3.33 8.18 6.40
C PRO A 32 -4.21 8.21 5.15
N THR A 33 -5.46 8.64 5.30
CA THR A 33 -6.42 8.72 4.20
C THR A 33 -5.92 9.59 3.04
N GLU A 34 -5.21 10.68 3.34
CA GLU A 34 -4.59 11.55 2.34
C GLU A 34 -3.64 10.81 1.40
N TRP A 35 -2.87 9.86 1.95
CA TRP A 35 -1.93 9.06 1.16
C TRP A 35 -2.67 8.08 0.26
N ILE A 36 -3.76 7.48 0.76
CA ILE A 36 -4.62 6.61 -0.02
C ILE A 36 -5.22 7.40 -1.18
N LEU A 37 -5.77 8.60 -0.93
CA LEU A 37 -6.33 9.47 -1.97
C LEU A 37 -5.31 9.86 -3.03
N ALA A 38 -4.07 10.17 -2.63
CA ALA A 38 -2.99 10.52 -3.57
C ALA A 38 -2.50 9.32 -4.41
N LEU A 39 -2.44 8.12 -3.82
CA LEU A 39 -1.93 6.92 -4.47
C LEU A 39 -2.99 6.20 -5.33
N ARG A 40 -4.27 6.37 -5.01
CA ARG A 40 -5.39 5.63 -5.61
C ARG A 40 -5.45 5.77 -7.13
N PRO A 41 -5.36 6.97 -7.75
CA PRO A 41 -5.44 7.10 -9.21
C PRO A 41 -4.35 6.29 -9.92
N THR A 42 -3.10 6.42 -9.46
CA THR A 42 -1.94 5.72 -10.04
C THR A 42 -2.03 4.20 -9.85
N LEU A 43 -2.52 3.74 -8.69
CA LEU A 43 -2.73 2.31 -8.45
C LEU A 43 -3.85 1.74 -9.32
N VAL A 44 -4.94 2.50 -9.51
CA VAL A 44 -6.05 2.11 -10.38
C VAL A 44 -5.57 2.01 -11.82
N GLU A 45 -4.87 3.02 -12.32
CA GLU A 45 -4.27 3.03 -13.66
C GLU A 45 -3.35 1.82 -13.84
N ARG A 46 -2.38 1.61 -12.94
CA ARG A 46 -1.46 0.47 -13.02
C ARG A 46 -2.18 -0.88 -12.90
N SER A 47 -3.26 -0.96 -12.12
CA SER A 47 -4.04 -2.19 -11.96
C SER A 47 -4.90 -2.54 -13.17
N SER A 48 -5.24 -1.54 -14.01
CA SER A 48 -6.07 -1.74 -15.20
C SER A 48 -5.36 -2.58 -16.27
N GLU A 49 -4.03 -2.58 -16.25
CA GLU A 49 -3.19 -3.43 -17.10
C GLU A 49 -3.17 -4.90 -16.66
N SER A 50 -3.77 -5.24 -15.51
CA SER A 50 -3.82 -6.61 -15.01
C SER A 50 -4.99 -7.37 -15.64
N PRO A 51 -4.79 -8.64 -16.06
CA PRO A 51 -5.92 -9.53 -16.33
C PRO A 51 -6.81 -9.68 -15.10
N SER A 52 -8.08 -10.03 -15.34
CA SER A 52 -9.08 -10.32 -14.31
C SER A 52 -8.56 -11.34 -13.29
N PHE A 53 -8.94 -11.17 -12.03
CA PHE A 53 -8.54 -12.10 -10.96
C PHE A 53 -9.15 -13.48 -11.21
N GLY A 54 -8.31 -14.52 -11.20
CA GLY A 54 -8.76 -15.91 -11.21
C GLY A 54 -9.16 -16.40 -9.81
N THR A 55 -9.65 -17.63 -9.71
CA THR A 55 -10.12 -18.24 -8.44
C THR A 55 -9.04 -18.24 -7.34
N THR A 56 -7.78 -18.47 -7.70
CA THR A 56 -6.62 -18.41 -6.78
C THR A 56 -6.38 -17.00 -6.23
N ASP A 57 -6.72 -15.98 -7.01
CA ASP A 57 -6.58 -14.58 -6.61
C ASP A 57 -7.70 -14.11 -5.69
N TRP A 58 -8.85 -14.78 -5.69
CA TRP A 58 -9.92 -14.52 -4.71
C TRP A 58 -9.60 -15.11 -3.33
N MET A 59 -9.03 -16.32 -3.28
CA MET A 59 -8.51 -16.88 -2.02
C MET A 59 -7.41 -16.00 -1.42
N THR A 60 -6.63 -15.38 -2.30
CA THR A 60 -5.61 -14.39 -1.96
C THR A 60 -6.21 -13.15 -1.31
N ILE A 61 -7.29 -12.60 -1.87
CA ILE A 61 -7.98 -11.43 -1.32
C ILE A 61 -8.60 -11.77 0.04
N ALA A 62 -9.23 -12.94 0.16
CA ALA A 62 -9.80 -13.39 1.44
C ALA A 62 -8.75 -13.50 2.56
N ALA A 63 -7.51 -13.89 2.22
CA ALA A 63 -6.39 -13.93 3.17
C ALA A 63 -5.89 -12.54 3.60
N ILE A 64 -6.11 -11.52 2.78
CA ILE A 64 -5.76 -10.13 3.08
C ILE A 64 -6.81 -9.52 4.01
N GLU A 65 -8.08 -9.79 3.75
CA GLU A 65 -9.22 -9.25 4.50
C GLU A 65 -9.39 -9.92 5.88
N SER A 66 -8.90 -11.16 6.06
CA SER A 66 -9.07 -11.91 7.31
C SER A 66 -7.75 -12.49 7.85
N PRO A 67 -7.24 -11.99 9.00
CA PRO A 67 -6.05 -12.53 9.67
C PRO A 67 -6.17 -14.02 10.02
N ALA A 68 -7.40 -14.51 10.22
CA ALA A 68 -7.67 -15.92 10.52
C ALA A 68 -7.38 -16.84 9.32
N ILE A 69 -7.68 -16.38 8.11
CA ILE A 69 -7.44 -17.12 6.86
C ILE A 69 -5.95 -17.08 6.49
N ARG A 70 -5.24 -16.00 6.85
CA ARG A 70 -3.79 -15.84 6.63
C ARG A 70 -2.93 -16.95 7.26
N ARG A 71 -3.35 -17.54 8.39
CA ARG A 71 -2.64 -18.69 8.99
C ARG A 71 -2.66 -19.93 8.11
N PHE A 72 -3.71 -20.10 7.31
CA PHE A 72 -3.88 -21.25 6.42
C PHE A 72 -3.28 -21.02 5.03
N THR A 73 -3.23 -19.77 4.57
CA THR A 73 -2.74 -19.40 3.23
C THR A 73 -1.31 -18.89 3.20
N GLY A 74 -0.67 -18.69 4.36
CA GLY A 74 0.73 -18.27 4.49
C GLY A 74 1.76 -19.06 3.64
N PRO A 75 1.62 -20.38 3.45
CA PRO A 75 2.51 -21.15 2.57
C PRO A 75 2.34 -20.88 1.07
N PHE A 76 1.21 -20.29 0.66
CA PHE A 76 0.84 -20.06 -0.75
C PHE A 76 0.89 -18.57 -1.13
N GLU A 77 1.75 -17.79 -0.47
CA GLU A 77 1.94 -16.38 -0.81
C GLU A 77 2.52 -16.27 -2.23
N SER A 78 1.73 -15.78 -3.18
CA SER A 78 2.22 -15.54 -4.56
C SER A 78 3.24 -14.41 -4.59
N ARG A 79 4.03 -14.34 -5.67
CA ARG A 79 5.03 -13.28 -5.87
C ARG A 79 4.38 -11.89 -5.81
N GLU A 80 3.20 -11.74 -6.41
CA GLU A 80 2.45 -10.50 -6.50
C GLU A 80 1.91 -10.07 -5.13
N GLN A 81 1.43 -11.03 -4.33
CA GLN A 81 1.01 -10.78 -2.95
C GLN A 81 2.17 -10.32 -2.08
N ARG A 82 3.29 -11.05 -2.13
CA ARG A 82 4.49 -10.69 -1.38
C ARG A 82 4.96 -9.30 -1.76
N HIS A 83 4.94 -8.97 -3.06
CA HIS A 83 5.34 -7.66 -3.54
C HIS A 83 4.40 -6.56 -3.02
N ALA A 84 3.08 -6.75 -3.14
CA ALA A 84 2.09 -5.82 -2.61
C ALA A 84 2.23 -5.63 -1.09
N ARG A 85 2.40 -6.73 -0.33
CA ARG A 85 2.58 -6.69 1.12
C ARG A 85 3.82 -5.93 1.54
N LEU A 86 4.96 -6.18 0.91
CA LEU A 86 6.22 -5.48 1.21
C LEU A 86 6.09 -4.00 0.87
N TRP A 87 5.43 -3.67 -0.23
CA TRP A 87 5.20 -2.30 -0.65
C TRP A 87 4.31 -1.54 0.35
N VAL A 88 3.16 -2.10 0.75
CA VAL A 88 2.30 -1.49 1.77
C VAL A 88 3.01 -1.39 3.13
N SER A 89 3.81 -2.40 3.50
CA SER A 89 4.59 -2.36 4.75
C SER A 89 5.62 -1.23 4.74
N SER A 90 6.24 -0.94 3.58
CA SER A 90 7.13 0.21 3.41
C SER A 90 6.37 1.53 3.62
N LEU A 91 5.15 1.66 3.09
CA LEU A 91 4.31 2.84 3.31
C LEU A 91 3.94 3.01 4.80
N ARG A 92 3.55 1.94 5.49
CA ARG A 92 3.29 1.98 6.94
C ARG A 92 4.51 2.42 7.74
N GLN A 93 5.70 1.98 7.34
CA GLN A 93 6.93 2.36 8.01
C GLN A 93 7.25 3.84 7.79
N GLU A 94 7.03 4.34 6.58
CA GLU A 94 7.23 5.76 6.26
C GLU A 94 6.22 6.65 6.98
N SER A 95 4.93 6.30 6.96
CA SER A 95 3.88 7.00 7.72
C SER A 95 4.25 7.10 9.21
N ARG A 96 4.68 5.97 9.82
CA ARG A 96 5.14 5.95 11.22
C ARG A 96 6.44 6.71 11.45
N ARG A 97 7.29 6.87 10.44
CA ARG A 97 8.53 7.66 10.55
C ARG A 97 8.20 9.14 10.58
N ILE A 98 7.34 9.59 9.68
CA ILE A 98 6.87 10.98 9.61
C ILE A 98 6.10 11.33 10.88
N ALA A 99 5.18 10.47 11.33
CA ALA A 99 4.44 10.67 12.58
C ALA A 99 5.34 10.74 13.83
N ARG A 100 6.47 10.02 13.84
CA ARG A 100 7.45 10.04 14.96
C ARG A 100 8.48 11.16 14.85
N SER A 101 8.50 11.91 13.76
CA SER A 101 9.43 13.01 13.54
C SER A 101 8.69 14.34 13.65
N PRO A 102 8.41 14.87 14.86
CA PRO A 102 7.81 16.20 15.02
C PRO A 102 8.77 17.35 14.67
N MET A 103 9.95 17.08 14.09
CA MET A 103 11.00 18.08 13.82
C MET A 103 10.75 19.00 12.62
N ILE A 104 9.53 19.10 12.10
CA ILE A 104 9.12 20.14 11.13
C ILE A 104 7.92 20.92 11.71
N GLY A 105 8.03 21.33 12.97
CA GLY A 105 7.11 22.26 13.63
C GLY A 105 7.80 23.44 14.32
N SER A 106 9.13 23.54 14.23
CA SER A 106 9.96 24.44 15.05
C SER A 106 10.76 25.47 14.24
N ALA A 107 10.25 25.94 13.09
CA ALA A 107 10.96 26.94 12.28
C ALA A 107 10.13 28.20 11.91
N PHE A 108 8.88 28.33 12.36
CA PHE A 108 8.02 29.48 12.03
C PHE A 108 7.47 30.23 13.26
N GLY A 109 8.20 30.24 14.38
CA GLY A 109 7.71 30.86 15.62
C GLY A 109 8.79 31.47 16.52
N ALA A 110 9.84 32.04 15.94
CA ALA A 110 10.85 32.78 16.70
C ALA A 110 11.28 34.05 15.96
N LEU A 111 10.30 34.85 15.54
CA LEU A 111 10.45 36.28 15.26
C LEU A 111 9.12 36.95 15.60
N GLU A 112 8.90 37.20 16.89
CA GLU A 112 8.17 38.38 17.42
C GLU A 112 8.49 38.55 18.91
#